data_AF-A0A9E3U9T4-F1
#
_entry.id   AF-A0A9E3U9T4-F1
#
_cell.length_a   1.000
_cell.length_b   1.000
_cell.length_c   1.000
_cell.angle_alpha   90.00
_cell.angle_beta   90.00
_cell.angle_gamma   90.00
#
_symmetry.space_group_name_H-M   'P 1'
#
loop_
_entity.id
_entity.type
_entity.pdbx_description
1 polymer ?
#
loop_
_entity_poly.entity_id
_entity_poly.type
_entity_poly.pdbx_seq_one_letter_code
_entity_poly.pdbx_strand_id
1 'polypeptide(L)' 'MDGLGTFADEYERAIPVEVDGIVLRVLPLERIIASKRASKRSKDLAALPALEEALAVLQSNDAEDD' A
#
# COMPACT_ATOMS: atom_id res chain seq x y z
N MET A 1 -2.92 18.05 -1.13
CA MET A 1 -3.67 16.84 -1.53
C MET A 1 -2.99 15.70 -0.79
N ASP A 2 -3.71 15.07 0.13
CA ASP A 2 -3.10 14.44 1.31
C ASP A 2 -2.76 12.95 1.09
N GLY A 3 -2.70 12.51 -0.17
CA GLY A 3 -2.34 11.16 -0.60
C GLY A 3 -3.41 10.09 -0.33
N LEU A 4 -4.24 10.26 0.69
CA LEU A 4 -5.31 9.36 1.09
C LEU A 4 -6.69 10.03 1.04
N GLY A 5 -7.73 9.19 0.96
CA GLY A 5 -9.14 9.58 1.10
C GLY A 5 -9.58 9.62 2.58
N THR A 6 -10.88 9.55 2.82
CA THR A 6 -11.38 9.47 4.19
C THR A 6 -11.01 8.13 4.82
N PHE A 7 -10.91 8.09 6.16
CA PHE A 7 -10.61 6.85 6.86
C PHE A 7 -11.63 5.74 6.54
N ALA A 8 -12.92 6.07 6.49
CA ALA A 8 -13.97 5.09 6.18
C ALA A 8 -13.74 4.44 4.81
N ASP A 9 -13.46 5.24 3.79
CA ASP A 9 -13.22 4.75 2.42
C ASP A 9 -11.98 3.85 2.35
N GLU A 10 -10.90 4.25 3.04
CA GLU A 10 -9.65 3.49 3.03
C GLU A 10 -9.74 2.21 3.87
N TYR A 11 -10.49 2.25 4.98
CA TYR A 11 -10.72 1.09 5.84
C TYR A 11 -11.57 0.03 5.15
N GLU A 12 -12.58 0.44 4.38
CA GLU A 12 -13.41 -0.48 3.59
C GLU A 12 -12.58 -1.25 2.55
N ARG A 13 -11.61 -0.57 1.92
CA ARG A 13 -10.69 -1.15 0.93
C ARG A 13 -9.46 -1.84 1.54
N ALA A 14 -9.28 -1.78 2.85
CA ALA A 14 -8.12 -2.35 3.52
C ALA A 14 -8.21 -3.88 3.56
N ILE A 15 -7.09 -4.53 3.23
CA ILE A 15 -6.95 -5.98 3.23
C ILE A 15 -6.67 -6.49 4.65
N PRO A 16 -7.30 -7.61 5.08
CA PRO A 16 -6.97 -8.24 6.35
C PRO A 16 -5.62 -8.96 6.25
N VAL A 17 -4.73 -8.70 7.19
CA VAL A 17 -3.42 -9.35 7.29
C VAL A 17 -3.24 -9.82 8.72
N GLU A 18 -2.88 -11.09 8.91
CA GLU A 18 -2.56 -11.62 10.23
C GLU A 18 -1.10 -11.31 10.58
N VAL A 19 -0.90 -10.68 11.74
CA VAL A 19 0.43 -10.37 12.31
C VAL A 19 0.42 -10.83 13.76
N ASP A 20 1.28 -11.79 14.09
CA ASP A 20 1.38 -12.38 15.44
C ASP A 20 0.03 -12.83 16.03
N GLY A 21 -0.83 -13.44 15.20
CA GLY A 21 -2.16 -13.90 15.59
C GLY A 21 -3.24 -12.82 15.68
N ILE A 22 -2.91 -11.58 15.30
CA ILE A 22 -3.85 -10.44 15.29
C ILE A 22 -4.16 -10.07 13.84
N VAL A 23 -5.46 -10.05 13.50
CA VAL A 23 -5.91 -9.57 12.18
C VAL A 23 -5.91 -8.05 12.15
N LEU A 24 -5.03 -7.48 11.34
CA LEU A 24 -4.91 -6.04 11.09
C LEU A 24 -5.50 -5.70 9.73
N ARG A 25 -6.10 -4.51 9.63
CA ARG A 25 -6.52 -3.93 8.34
C ARG A 25 -5.38 -3.09 7.78
N VAL A 26 -4.82 -3.53 6.67
CA VAL A 26 -3.67 -2.90 6.01
C VAL A 26 -4.12 -2.30 4.67
N LEU A 27 -3.63 -1.12 4.34
CA LEU A 27 -3.94 -0.51 3.04
C LEU A 27 -3.32 -1.32 1.90
N PRO A 28 -3.96 -1.39 0.72
CA PRO A 28 -3.33 -1.90 -0.49
C PRO A 28 -2.02 -1.14 -0.81
N LEU A 29 -1.07 -1.83 -1.42
CA LEU A 29 0.28 -1.32 -1.64
C LEU A 29 0.30 -0.01 -2.45
N GLU A 30 -0.59 0.13 -3.42
CA GLU A 30 -0.77 1.35 -4.22
C GLU A 30 -1.21 2.54 -3.36
N ARG A 31 -2.10 2.31 -2.39
CA ARG A 31 -2.56 3.34 -1.45
C ARG A 31 -1.45 3.72 -0.48
N ILE A 32 -0.64 2.75 -0.05
CA ILE A 32 0.57 3.02 0.75
C ILE A 32 1.52 3.93 -0.03
N ILE A 33 1.85 3.58 -1.29
CA ILE A 33 2.71 4.39 -2.15
C ILE A 33 2.16 5.81 -2.33
N ALA A 34 0.84 5.95 -2.58
CA ALA A 34 0.20 7.27 -2.70
C ALA A 34 0.35 8.12 -1.43
N SER A 35 0.15 7.53 -0.26
CA SER A 35 0.36 8.19 1.04
C SER A 35 1.81 8.62 1.23
N LYS A 36 2.77 7.73 0.94
CA LYS A 36 4.20 7.99 1.09
C LYS A 36 4.68 9.11 0.17
N ARG A 37 4.25 9.11 -1.09
CA ARG A 37 4.56 10.17 -2.08
C ARG A 37 4.00 11.52 -1.67
N ALA A 38 2.79 11.57 -1.09
CA ALA A 38 2.18 12.81 -0.63
C ALA A 38 2.86 13.39 0.63
N SER A 39 3.35 12.54 1.53
CA SER A 39 3.98 12.96 2.79
C SER A 39 5.32 13.71 2.59
N LYS A 40 6.04 13.43 1.50
CA LYS A 40 7.36 13.99 1.15
C LYS A 40 8.42 13.90 2.26
N ARG A 41 8.26 13.02 3.25
CA ARG A 41 9.26 12.83 4.30
C ARG A 41 10.43 12.02 3.72
N SER A 42 11.67 12.40 4.04
CA SER A 42 12.87 11.76 3.50
C SER A 42 12.89 10.24 3.70
N LYS A 43 12.44 9.75 4.86
CA LYS A 43 12.32 8.33 5.16
C LYS A 43 11.26 7.62 4.30
N ASP A 44 10.14 8.29 4.03
CA ASP A 44 9.06 7.73 3.21
C ASP A 44 9.45 7.68 1.73
N LEU A 45 10.17 8.70 1.24
CA LEU A 45 10.71 8.74 -0.12
C LEU A 45 11.77 7.64 -0.35
N ALA A 46 12.63 7.38 0.65
CA ALA A 46 13.66 6.34 0.55
C ALA A 46 13.07 4.93 0.40
N ALA A 47 11.86 4.69 0.91
CA ALA A 47 11.18 3.41 0.80
C ALA A 47 10.42 3.23 -0.54
N LEU A 48 10.14 4.32 -1.27
CA LEU A 48 9.32 4.27 -2.49
C LEU A 48 9.85 3.30 -3.56
N PRO A 49 11.16 3.27 -3.91
CA PRO A 49 11.65 2.38 -4.95
C PRO A 49 11.35 0.91 -4.68
N ALA A 50 11.61 0.45 -3.45
CA ALA A 50 11.34 -0.93 -3.05
C ALA A 50 9.84 -1.27 -3.07
N LEU A 51 8.98 -0.31 -2.69
CA LEU A 51 7.53 -0.50 -2.73
C LEU A 51 7.00 -0.54 -4.17
N GLU A 52 7.53 0.29 -5.06
CA GLU A 52 7.16 0.32 -6.49
C GLU A 52 7.63 -0.95 -7.21
N GLU A 53 8.84 -1.45 -6.90
CA GLU A 53 9.33 -2.74 -7.41
C GLU A 53 8.47 -3.91 -6.94
N ALA A 54 8.13 -3.95 -5.65
CA ALA A 54 7.24 -4.99 -5.11
C ALA A 54 5.86 -4.97 -5.77
N LEU A 55 5.32 -3.77 -6.03
CA LEU A 55 4.04 -3.62 -6.73
C LEU A 55 4.11 -4.16 -8.17
N ALA A 56 5.20 -3.87 -8.89
CA ALA A 56 5.37 -4.36 -10.25
C ALA A 56 5.42 -5.90 -10.32
N VAL A 57 6.04 -6.56 -9.34
CA VAL A 57 6.06 -8.02 -9.25
C VAL A 57 4.67 -8.57 -9.00
N LEU A 58 3.92 -8.01 -8.04
CA LEU A 58 2.56 -8.47 -7.74
C LEU A 58 1.63 -8.35 -8.96
N GLN A 59 1.69 -7.23 -9.67
CA GLN A 59 0.88 -7.01 -10.88
C GLN A 59 1.25 -7.92 -12.04
N SER A 60 2.51 -8.36 -12.12
CA SER A 60 2.95 -9.28 -13.18
C SER A 60 2.44 -10.70 -12.90
N ASN A 61 2.43 -11.13 -11.64
CA ASN A 61 1.92 -12.44 -11.26
C ASN A 61 0.40 -12.55 -11.46
N ASP A 62 -0.36 -11.50 -11.12
CA ASP A 62 -1.81 -11.46 -11.36
C ASP A 62 -2.17 -11.54 -12.86
N ALA A 63 -1.28 -11.13 -13.76
CA ALA A 63 -1.48 -11.17 -15.21
C ALA A 63 -1.10 -12.52 -15.85
N GLU A 64 -0.37 -13.39 -15.14
CA GLU A 64 0.02 -14.73 -15.61
C GLU A 64 -0.99 -15.82 -15.16
N ASP A 65 -1.82 -15.53 -14.16
CA ASP A 65 -2.83 -16.43 -13.58
C ASP A 65 -4.25 -16.27 -14.21
N ASP A 66 -4.44 -15.35 -15.16
CA ASP A 66 -5.67 -15.08 -15.94
C ASP A 66 -5.61 -15.68 -17.38
#